data_AF-A0A2A4P6C9-F1
#
_entry.id   AF-A0A2A4P6C9-F1
#
_cell.length_a   1.000
_cell.length_b   1.000
_cell.length_c   1.000
_cell.angle_alpha   90.00
_cell.angle_beta   90.00
_cell.angle_gamma   90.00
#
_symmetry.space_group_name_H-M   'P 1'
#
loop_
_entity.id
_entity.type
_entity.pdbx_description
1 polymer ?
#
loop_
_entity_poly.entity_id
_entity_poly.type
_entity_poly.pdbx_seq_one_letter_code
_entity_poly.pdbx_strand_id
1 'polypeptide(L)'
;SNTLALAALRDQGVDSLNGLTINEAWASHVENFAVRLDQTNQQFEAETLVGGNLSAQQQSISGVNADEEVINLMAFQRAYQSSARFLQVVDELLETLMSLA
;
A
#
# COMPACT_ATOMS: atom_id res chain seq x y z
N SER A 1 -35.09 5.33 -54.79
CA SER A 1 -35.42 6.40 -53.82
C SER A 1 -34.15 6.79 -53.08
N ASN A 2 -33.89 8.08 -52.87
CA ASN A 2 -32.69 8.56 -52.16
C ASN A 2 -32.52 7.95 -50.76
N THR A 3 -33.61 7.53 -50.12
CA THR A 3 -33.62 6.82 -48.84
C THR A 3 -32.97 5.44 -48.90
N LEU A 4 -33.12 4.71 -50.01
CA LEU A 4 -32.48 3.40 -50.21
C LEU A 4 -30.97 3.55 -50.44
N ALA A 5 -30.55 4.59 -51.17
CA ALA A 5 -29.14 4.92 -51.37
C ALA A 5 -28.46 5.34 -50.06
N LEU A 6 -29.17 6.10 -49.21
CA LEU A 6 -28.69 6.45 -47.87
C LEU A 6 -28.56 5.23 -46.95
N ALA A 7 -29.51 4.29 -47.03
CA ALA A 7 -29.43 3.03 -46.27
C ALA A 7 -28.27 2.14 -46.76
N ALA A 8 -28.01 2.10 -48.06
CA ALA A 8 -26.91 1.34 -48.64
C ALA A 8 -25.52 1.89 -48.26
N LEU A 9 -25.41 3.19 -47.96
CA LEU A 9 -24.16 3.82 -47.55
C LEU A 9 -23.60 3.23 -46.24
N ARG A 10 -24.48 2.73 -45.36
CA ARG A 10 -24.09 2.05 -44.12
C ARG A 10 -23.35 0.73 -44.38
N ASP A 11 -23.72 0.05 -45.45
CA ASP A 11 -23.20 -1.27 -45.81
C ASP A 11 -22.08 -1.15 -46.87
N GLN A 12 -21.72 0.09 -47.25
CA GLN A 12 -20.64 0.37 -48.20
C GLN A 12 -19.32 0.59 -47.45
N GLY A 13 -18.29 -0.11 -47.89
CA GLY A 13 -16.93 0.11 -47.43
C GLY A 13 -16.44 1.52 -47.75
N VAL A 14 -15.75 2.15 -46.80
CA VAL A 14 -15.17 3.48 -46.98
C VAL A 14 -13.65 3.33 -47.13
N ASP A 15 -13.09 3.88 -48.21
CA ASP A 15 -11.65 3.76 -48.51
C ASP A 15 -10.76 4.31 -47.38
N SER A 16 -11.18 5.40 -46.72
CA SER A 16 -10.46 5.96 -45.56
C SER A 16 -10.48 5.05 -44.33
N LEU A 17 -11.39 4.08 -44.28
CA LEU A 17 -11.48 3.03 -43.26
C LEU A 17 -10.89 1.71 -43.76
N ASN A 18 -10.02 1.75 -44.78
CA ASN A 18 -9.44 0.57 -45.44
C ASN A 18 -10.50 -0.37 -46.02
N GLY A 19 -11.61 0.17 -46.51
CA GLY A 19 -12.71 -0.61 -47.10
C GLY A 19 -13.67 -1.21 -46.08
N LEU A 20 -13.48 -0.96 -44.78
CA LEU A 20 -14.47 -1.32 -43.76
C LEU A 20 -15.70 -0.44 -43.88
N THR A 21 -16.85 -1.02 -43.57
CA THR A 21 -18.06 -0.24 -43.27
C THR A 21 -17.86 0.57 -42.00
N ILE A 22 -18.66 1.63 -41.85
CA ILE A 22 -18.63 2.47 -40.64
C ILE A 22 -18.93 1.63 -39.38
N ASN A 23 -19.81 0.64 -39.48
CA ASN A 23 -20.15 -0.25 -38.37
C ASN A 23 -18.99 -1.16 -37.96
N GLU A 24 -18.26 -1.73 -38.92
CA GLU A 24 -17.10 -2.58 -38.65
C GLU A 24 -15.95 -1.78 -38.03
N ALA A 25 -15.69 -0.59 -38.55
CA ALA A 25 -14.67 0.30 -37.99
C ALA A 25 -15.02 0.72 -36.55
N TRP A 26 -16.29 1.04 -36.28
CA TRP A 26 -16.77 1.35 -34.94
C TRP A 26 -16.65 0.16 -33.98
N ALA A 27 -17.10 -1.03 -34.41
CA ALA A 27 -17.00 -2.25 -33.60
C ALA A 27 -15.55 -2.58 -33.24
N SER A 28 -14.65 -2.51 -34.22
CA SER A 28 -13.21 -2.70 -34.01
C SER A 28 -12.64 -1.67 -33.04
N HIS A 29 -13.05 -0.40 -33.14
CA HIS A 29 -12.59 0.63 -32.21
C HIS A 29 -13.02 0.35 -30.76
N VAL A 30 -14.28 -0.03 -30.56
CA VAL A 30 -14.82 -0.37 -29.23
C VAL A 30 -14.13 -1.62 -28.65
N GLU A 31 -13.87 -2.63 -29.48
CA GLU A 31 -13.13 -3.83 -29.07
C GLU A 31 -11.70 -3.49 -28.61
N ASN A 32 -10.96 -2.72 -29.41
CA ASN A 32 -9.62 -2.27 -29.05
C ASN A 32 -9.62 -1.45 -27.75
N PHE A 33 -10.62 -0.58 -27.56
CA PHE A 33 -10.78 0.17 -26.34
C PHE A 33 -11.05 -0.75 -25.14
N ALA A 34 -11.92 -1.74 -25.29
CA ALA A 34 -12.23 -2.71 -24.23
C ALA A 34 -11.00 -3.55 -23.83
N VAL A 35 -10.24 -4.05 -24.81
CA VAL A 35 -8.99 -4.79 -24.54
C VAL A 35 -7.98 -3.92 -23.80
N ARG A 36 -7.83 -2.65 -24.21
CA ARG A 36 -6.90 -1.73 -23.55
C ARG A 36 -7.35 -1.37 -22.13
N LEU A 37 -8.65 -1.22 -21.91
CA LEU A 37 -9.22 -1.01 -20.58
C LEU A 37 -8.95 -2.21 -19.67
N ASP A 38 -9.16 -3.43 -20.16
CA ASP A 38 -8.90 -4.66 -19.41
C ASP A 38 -7.42 -4.80 -19.04
N GLN A 39 -6.51 -4.57 -20.00
CA GLN A 39 -5.07 -4.54 -19.74
C GLN A 39 -4.68 -3.50 -18.67
N THR A 40 -5.29 -2.31 -18.72
CA THR A 40 -5.01 -1.24 -17.75
C THR A 40 -5.49 -1.62 -16.35
N ASN A 41 -6.66 -2.25 -16.23
CA ASN A 41 -7.18 -2.74 -14.95
C ASN A 41 -6.29 -3.85 -14.36
N GLN A 42 -5.88 -4.82 -15.18
CA GLN A 42 -4.96 -5.89 -14.74
C GLN A 42 -3.62 -5.31 -14.25
N GLN A 43 -3.07 -4.31 -14.95
CA GLN A 43 -1.84 -3.62 -14.53
C GLN A 43 -2.05 -2.89 -13.19
N PHE A 44 -3.17 -2.19 -13.02
CA PHE A 44 -3.50 -1.49 -11.78
C PHE A 44 -3.63 -2.44 -10.59
N GLU A 45 -4.29 -3.59 -10.77
CA GLU A 45 -4.41 -4.61 -9.73
C GLU A 45 -3.05 -5.20 -9.34
N ALA A 46 -2.20 -5.50 -10.33
CA ALA A 46 -0.85 -6.00 -10.11
C ALA A 46 0.01 -4.99 -9.33
N GLU A 47 -0.03 -3.71 -9.71
CA GLU A 47 0.70 -2.65 -9.01
C GLU A 47 0.19 -2.43 -7.59
N THR A 48 -1.13 -2.48 -7.39
CA THR A 48 -1.75 -2.42 -6.06
C THR A 48 -1.26 -3.58 -5.17
N LEU A 49 -1.22 -4.80 -5.71
CA LEU A 49 -0.73 -5.97 -5.01
C LEU A 49 0.76 -5.83 -4.64
N VAL A 50 1.59 -5.39 -5.58
CA VAL A 50 3.03 -5.17 -5.34
C VAL A 50 3.23 -4.10 -4.26
N GLY A 51 2.51 -2.98 -4.35
CA GLY A 51 2.55 -1.92 -3.35
C GLY A 51 2.15 -2.40 -1.95
N GLY A 52 1.08 -3.20 -1.86
CA GLY A 52 0.65 -3.81 -0.60
C GLY A 52 1.71 -4.76 -0.01
N ASN A 53 2.33 -5.59 -0.84
CA ASN A 53 3.40 -6.49 -0.41
C ASN A 53 4.65 -5.72 0.07
N LEU A 54 5.05 -4.66 -0.62
CA LEU A 54 6.18 -3.82 -0.21
C LEU A 54 5.89 -3.10 1.11
N SER A 55 4.66 -2.60 1.30
CA SER A 55 4.24 -2.00 2.57
C SER A 55 4.28 -3.03 3.71
N ALA A 56 3.78 -4.24 3.48
CA ALA A 56 3.84 -5.32 4.46
C ALA A 56 5.29 -5.73 4.79
N GLN A 57 6.18 -5.81 3.80
CA GLN A 57 7.61 -6.06 4.04
C GLN A 57 8.25 -4.93 4.84
N GLN A 58 7.94 -3.68 4.52
CA GLN A 58 8.42 -2.52 5.27
C GLN A 58 7.95 -2.59 6.73
N GLN A 59 6.69 -2.93 6.98
CA GLN A 59 6.16 -3.13 8.33
C GLN A 59 6.77 -4.36 9.02
N SER A 60 7.18 -5.40 8.29
CA SER A 60 7.86 -6.54 8.91
C SER A 60 9.28 -6.22 9.38
N ILE A 61 9.96 -5.29 8.71
CA ILE A 61 11.33 -4.88 9.06
C ILE A 61 11.33 -3.71 10.05
N SER A 62 10.42 -2.75 9.84
CA SER A 62 10.34 -1.50 10.60
C SER A 62 9.24 -1.51 11.65
N GLY A 63 8.39 -2.54 11.68
CA GLY A 63 7.34 -2.70 12.67
C GLY A 63 7.96 -3.02 14.01
N VAL A 64 8.05 -1.98 14.84
CA VAL A 64 8.38 -2.13 16.25
C VAL A 64 7.22 -2.85 16.90
N ASN A 65 7.49 -3.95 17.60
CA ASN A 65 6.46 -4.63 18.36
C ASN A 65 6.17 -3.80 19.62
N ALA A 66 5.02 -3.12 19.66
CA ALA A 66 4.62 -2.28 20.78
C ALA A 66 4.64 -3.05 22.12
N ASP A 67 4.36 -4.36 22.10
CA ASP A 67 4.43 -5.19 23.30
C ASP A 67 5.89 -5.39 23.76
N GLU A 68 6.83 -5.58 22.84
CA GLU A 68 8.26 -5.63 23.17
C GLU A 68 8.77 -4.29 23.69
N GLU A 69 8.34 -3.18 23.10
CA GLU A 69 8.72 -1.84 23.53
C GLU A 69 8.19 -1.55 24.94
N VAL A 70 6.96 -1.97 25.26
CA VAL A 70 6.37 -1.89 26.60
C VAL A 70 7.08 -2.81 27.60
N ILE A 71 7.46 -4.03 27.20
CA ILE A 71 8.27 -4.92 28.04
C ILE A 71 9.61 -4.27 28.37
N ASN A 72 10.28 -3.69 27.36
CA ASN A 72 11.56 -3.03 27.54
C ASN A 72 11.42 -1.79 28.45
N LEU A 73 10.36 -1.00 28.26
CA LEU A 73 10.01 0.11 29.15
C LEU A 73 9.79 -0.34 30.59
N MET A 74 9.03 -1.42 30.81
CA MET A 74 8.83 -1.99 32.14
C MET A 74 10.15 -2.47 32.76
N ALA A 75 11.04 -3.06 31.96
CA ALA A 75 12.36 -3.48 32.42
C ALA A 75 13.20 -2.27 32.87
N PHE A 76 13.22 -1.18 32.08
CA PHE A 76 13.88 0.07 32.45
C PHE A 76 13.27 0.69 33.72
N GLN A 77 11.94 0.68 33.85
CA GLN A 77 11.26 1.18 35.06
C GLN A 77 11.63 0.38 36.31
N ARG A 78 11.66 -0.96 36.23
CA ARG A 78 12.09 -1.82 37.35
C ARG A 78 13.56 -1.62 37.70
N ALA A 79 14.42 -1.49 36.69
CA ALA A 79 15.84 -1.20 36.91
C ALA A 79 16.01 0.14 37.63
N TYR A 80 15.29 1.18 37.19
CA TYR A 80 15.30 2.49 37.85
C TYR A 80 14.82 2.42 39.31
N GLN A 81 13.70 1.73 39.57
CA GLN A 81 13.19 1.52 40.93
C GLN A 81 14.20 0.77 41.81
N SER A 82 14.89 -0.22 41.26
CA SER A 82 15.91 -0.99 41.98
C SER A 82 17.13 -0.13 42.31
N SER A 83 17.58 0.69 41.36
CA SER A 83 18.65 1.66 41.58
C SER A 83 18.29 2.69 42.65
N ALA A 84 17.05 3.18 42.66
CA ALA A 84 16.58 4.11 43.70
C ALA A 84 16.60 3.48 45.10
N ARG A 85 16.17 2.22 45.23
CA ARG A 85 16.26 1.47 46.50
C ARG A 85 17.71 1.24 46.91
N PHE A 86 18.58 0.91 45.97
CA PHE A 86 20.01 0.76 46.25
C PHE A 86 20.61 2.05 46.80
N LEU A 87 20.29 3.20 46.19
CA LEU A 87 20.73 4.50 46.67
C LEU A 87 20.21 4.80 48.08
N GLN A 88 18.93 4.50 48.38
CA GLN A 88 18.40 4.64 49.74
C GLN A 88 19.18 3.82 50.76
N VAL A 89 19.51 2.57 50.44
CA VAL A 89 20.31 1.73 51.34
C VAL A 89 21.72 2.31 51.52
N VAL A 90 22.33 2.85 50.46
CA VAL A 90 23.63 3.52 50.56
C VAL A 90 23.54 4.76 51.46
N ASP A 91 22.51 5.58 51.30
CA ASP A 91 22.28 6.77 52.12
C ASP A 91 22.11 6.40 53.60
N GLU A 92 21.32 5.37 53.92
CA GLU A 92 21.15 4.85 55.29
C GLU A 92 22.48 4.35 55.90
N LEU A 93 23.33 3.68 55.10
CA LEU A 93 24.65 3.23 55.56
C LEU A 93 25.57 4.42 55.85
N LEU A 94 25.55 5.45 55.00
CA LEU A 94 26.33 6.67 55.22
C LEU A 94 25.88 7.43 56.47
N GLU A 95 24.57 7.56 56.69
CA GLU A 95 24.02 8.15 57.92
C GLU A 95 24.43 7.36 59.17
N THR A 96 24.35 6.03 59.11
CA THR A 96 24.76 5.16 60.24
C THR A 96 26.24 5.37 60.57
N LEU A 97 27.13 5.38 59.57
CA LEU A 97 28.56 5.63 59.77
C LEU A 97 28.83 7.02 60.38
N MET A 98 28.12 8.05 59.92
CA MET A 98 28.25 9.40 60.49
C MET A 98 27.76 9.47 61.95
N SER A 99 26.74 8.70 62.33
CA SER A 99 26.23 8.68 63.71
C SER A 99 27.11 7.96 64.71
N LEU A 100 28.00 7.07 64.23
CA LEU A 100 28.97 6.33 65.05
C LEU A 100 30.31 7.08 65.20
N ALA A 101 30.54 8.11 64.38
CA ALA A 101 31.70 9.00 64.45
C ALA A 101 31.45 10.18 65.41
#